data_AF-A0A1C5VCP6-F1
#
_entry.id   AF-A0A1C5VCP6-F1
#
_cell.length_a   1.000
_cell.length_b   1.000
_cell.length_c   1.000
_cell.angle_alpha   90.00
_cell.angle_beta   90.00
_cell.angle_gamma   90.00
#
_symmetry.space_group_name_H-M   'P 1'
#
loop_
_entity.id
_entity.type
_entity.pdbx_description
1 polymer ?
#
loop_
_entity_poly.entity_id
_entity_poly.type
_entity_poly.pdbx_seq_one_letter_code
_entity_poly.pdbx_strand_id
1 'polypeptide(L)'
;MNEQKVQCRLCEQYFNDEDMSEEHYPAHSVGNDDIIELDLTKFMDTLMGDNPELKEAISAAIKNGEDPKECADKYFDQHLAKDLYPKGRTARTLCRKCNTFLGKYDEAYKKFYSEDGDPKKVKGFQKQTKIQIVKAIFAKFLSIPEAQDIHFDFLDFIRNPEEMEYHGAWKLYFIKRDYSTDLIGLSDIPTGKIDWNGDGKMIVFELSDDKFIFNLCNFEKFPEFEMNDIFDVMEKNYSLVTGIHGNKGSFHENFVMTRMFKGMK
;
A
#
# COMPACT_ATOMS: atom_id res chain seq x y z
N MET A 1 -18.43 2.93 -33.95
CA MET A 1 -18.22 3.27 -32.53
C MET A 1 -16.92 4.05 -32.46
N ASN A 2 -16.91 5.26 -31.90
CA ASN A 2 -15.64 5.93 -31.59
C ASN A 2 -14.94 5.07 -30.55
N GLU A 3 -13.78 4.48 -30.89
CA GLU A 3 -12.93 3.80 -29.92
C GLU A 3 -12.59 4.79 -28.81
N GLN A 4 -13.05 4.49 -27.60
CA GLN A 4 -12.78 5.33 -26.44
C GLN A 4 -11.29 5.20 -26.11
N LYS A 5 -10.53 6.25 -26.35
CA LYS A 5 -9.11 6.28 -26.01
C LYS A 5 -8.92 6.53 -24.52
N VAL A 6 -7.94 5.84 -23.93
CA VAL A 6 -7.54 5.96 -22.53
C VAL A 6 -6.23 6.72 -22.45
N GLN A 7 -6.09 7.64 -21.49
CA GLN A 7 -4.85 8.39 -21.29
C GLN A 7 -3.90 7.61 -20.37
N CYS A 8 -2.66 7.41 -20.81
CA CYS A 8 -1.60 6.86 -19.96
C CYS A 8 -1.21 7.87 -18.87
N ARG A 9 -1.25 7.48 -17.60
CA ARG A 9 -0.91 8.34 -16.46
C ARG A 9 0.54 8.76 -16.43
N LEU A 10 1.45 7.92 -16.94
CA LEU A 10 2.87 8.25 -16.94
C LEU A 10 3.25 9.12 -18.12
N CYS A 11 2.91 8.81 -19.38
CA CYS A 11 3.35 9.63 -20.52
C CYS A 11 2.31 10.62 -21.05
N GLU A 12 1.09 10.62 -20.48
CA GLU A 12 -0.03 11.51 -20.81
C GLU A 12 -0.55 11.42 -22.26
N GLN A 13 -0.05 10.47 -23.04
CA GLN A 13 -0.54 10.16 -24.38
C GLN A 13 -1.81 9.30 -24.33
N TYR A 14 -2.64 9.41 -25.36
CA TYR A 14 -3.88 8.65 -25.51
C TYR A 14 -3.66 7.40 -26.34
N PHE A 15 -4.16 6.27 -25.84
CA PHE A 15 -4.00 4.95 -26.44
C PHE A 15 -5.35 4.26 -26.61
N ASN A 16 -5.40 3.26 -27.48
CA ASN A 16 -6.52 2.34 -27.51
C ASN A 16 -6.45 1.44 -26.26
N ASP A 17 -7.61 0.93 -25.83
CA ASP A 17 -7.71 0.06 -24.64
C ASP A 17 -6.80 -1.18 -24.74
N GLU A 18 -6.63 -1.72 -25.95
CA GLU A 18 -5.73 -2.85 -26.23
C GLU A 18 -4.23 -2.53 -26.08
N ASP A 19 -3.84 -1.25 -26.11
CA ASP A 19 -2.46 -0.79 -25.92
C ASP A 19 -2.16 -0.44 -24.45
N MET A 20 -3.19 -0.44 -23.60
CA MET A 20 -3.05 -0.26 -22.17
C MET A 20 -2.54 -1.56 -21.51
N SER A 21 -1.82 -1.40 -20.42
CA SER A 21 -1.36 -2.52 -19.61
C SER A 21 -2.43 -2.88 -18.59
N GLU A 22 -2.64 -4.17 -18.35
CA GLU A 22 -3.36 -4.64 -17.17
C GLU A 22 -2.36 -4.68 -16.03
N GLU A 23 -2.49 -3.74 -15.09
CA GLU A 23 -1.51 -3.55 -14.02
C GLU A 23 -2.13 -3.91 -12.69
N HIS A 24 -1.51 -4.83 -11.94
CA HIS A 24 -1.95 -5.16 -10.60
C HIS A 24 -1.42 -4.15 -9.59
N TYR A 25 -2.31 -3.61 -8.77
CA TYR A 25 -1.93 -2.77 -7.63
C TYR A 25 -2.54 -3.29 -6.32
N PRO A 26 -1.73 -3.48 -5.27
CA PRO A 26 -0.28 -3.40 -5.26
C PRO A 26 0.33 -4.56 -6.07
N ALA A 27 1.56 -4.36 -6.60
CA ALA A 27 2.14 -5.27 -7.59
C ALA A 27 2.32 -6.71 -7.05
N HIS A 28 1.84 -7.71 -7.79
CA HIS A 28 1.96 -9.13 -7.44
C HIS A 28 3.42 -9.58 -7.22
N SER A 29 4.39 -8.92 -7.87
CA SER A 29 5.82 -9.26 -7.77
C SER A 29 6.42 -9.08 -6.37
N VAL A 30 5.68 -8.50 -5.42
CA VAL A 30 6.08 -8.32 -4.02
C VAL A 30 5.11 -8.98 -3.03
N GLY A 31 4.52 -10.12 -3.39
CA GLY A 31 3.78 -10.97 -2.45
C GLY A 31 2.29 -10.65 -2.31
N ASN A 32 1.78 -9.65 -3.05
CA ASN A 32 0.36 -9.28 -3.09
C ASN A 32 -0.49 -10.27 -3.92
N ASP A 33 -0.27 -11.55 -3.72
CA ASP A 33 -0.90 -12.64 -4.47
C ASP A 33 -2.38 -12.79 -4.03
N ASP A 34 -2.69 -12.40 -2.79
CA ASP A 34 -4.00 -12.50 -2.16
C ASP A 34 -4.46 -11.12 -1.62
N ILE A 35 -4.94 -10.22 -2.51
CA ILE A 35 -5.58 -8.96 -2.09
C ILE A 35 -6.94 -9.27 -1.47
N ILE A 36 -6.90 -9.62 -0.18
CA ILE A 36 -8.07 -9.92 0.64
C ILE A 36 -8.67 -8.61 1.18
N GLU A 37 -9.98 -8.41 1.02
CA GLU A 37 -10.71 -7.44 1.84
C GLU A 37 -11.23 -8.14 3.09
N LEU A 38 -10.97 -7.54 4.25
CA LEU A 38 -11.53 -7.99 5.51
C LEU A 38 -13.02 -7.63 5.60
N ASP A 39 -13.88 -8.61 5.85
CA ASP A 39 -15.29 -8.43 6.21
C ASP A 39 -15.37 -7.83 7.62
N LEU A 40 -15.26 -6.49 7.68
CA LEU A 40 -15.16 -5.73 8.92
C LEU A 40 -16.36 -5.92 9.85
N THR A 41 -17.55 -6.18 9.31
CA THR A 41 -18.75 -6.44 10.13
C THR A 41 -18.60 -7.74 10.90
N LYS A 42 -18.27 -8.84 10.21
CA LYS A 42 -18.03 -10.13 10.87
C LYS A 42 -16.79 -10.09 11.79
N PHE A 43 -15.76 -9.34 11.40
CA PHE A 43 -14.59 -9.12 12.25
C PHE A 43 -14.95 -8.42 13.56
N MET A 44 -15.81 -7.38 13.52
CA MET A 44 -16.30 -6.72 14.72
C MET A 44 -17.15 -7.64 15.60
N ASP A 45 -18.04 -8.44 15.02
CA ASP A 45 -18.79 -9.48 15.76
C ASP A 45 -17.83 -10.45 16.46
N THR A 46 -16.72 -10.77 15.80
CA THR A 46 -15.66 -11.64 16.34
C THR A 46 -14.95 -11.00 17.54
N LEU A 47 -14.59 -9.72 17.46
CA LEU A 47 -13.93 -9.00 18.55
C LEU A 47 -14.83 -8.72 19.74
N MET A 48 -16.12 -8.42 19.51
CA MET A 48 -17.09 -8.24 20.58
C MET A 48 -17.41 -9.57 21.30
N GLY A 49 -16.85 -10.69 20.81
CA GLY A 49 -17.03 -12.02 21.39
C GLY A 49 -18.32 -12.70 20.95
N ASP A 50 -18.98 -12.18 19.92
CA ASP A 50 -20.25 -12.65 19.37
C ASP A 50 -20.05 -13.58 18.16
N ASN A 51 -18.85 -14.15 17.97
CA ASN A 51 -18.56 -15.19 16.98
C ASN A 51 -18.34 -16.57 17.67
N PRO A 52 -19.40 -17.39 17.81
CA PRO A 52 -19.32 -18.71 18.46
C PRO A 52 -18.43 -19.68 17.70
N GLU A 53 -18.39 -19.59 16.37
CA GLU A 53 -17.63 -20.49 15.48
C GLU A 53 -16.12 -20.31 15.68
N LEU A 54 -15.61 -19.08 15.79
CA LEU A 54 -14.20 -18.85 16.11
C LEU A 54 -13.85 -19.35 17.51
N LYS A 55 -14.72 -19.11 18.49
CA LYS A 55 -14.50 -19.58 19.88
C LYS A 55 -14.41 -21.10 19.94
N GLU A 56 -15.26 -21.80 19.20
CA GLU A 56 -15.21 -23.26 19.09
C GLU A 56 -13.94 -23.74 18.37
N ALA A 57 -13.54 -23.09 17.27
CA ALA A 57 -12.33 -23.42 16.54
C ALA A 57 -11.06 -23.28 17.40
N ILE A 58 -10.90 -22.15 18.10
CA ILE A 58 -9.78 -21.92 19.02
C ILE A 58 -9.80 -22.93 20.18
N SER A 59 -10.98 -23.20 20.76
CA SER A 59 -11.11 -24.16 21.86
C SER A 59 -10.76 -25.59 21.42
N ALA A 60 -11.10 -25.97 20.19
CA ALA A 60 -10.73 -27.24 19.59
C ALA A 60 -9.22 -27.32 19.31
N ALA A 61 -8.62 -26.26 18.77
CA ALA A 61 -7.17 -26.17 18.52
C ALA A 61 -6.37 -26.33 19.82
N ILE A 62 -6.74 -25.62 20.89
CA ILE A 62 -6.11 -25.76 22.22
C ILE A 62 -6.23 -27.20 22.72
N LYS A 63 -7.40 -27.83 22.58
CA LYS A 63 -7.64 -29.20 23.01
C LYS A 63 -6.82 -30.22 22.22
N ASN A 64 -6.54 -29.93 20.95
CA ASN A 64 -5.76 -30.77 20.05
C ASN A 64 -4.24 -30.51 20.12
N GLY A 65 -3.80 -29.51 20.90
CA GLY A 65 -2.40 -29.11 21.01
C GLY A 65 -1.87 -28.34 19.79
N GLU A 66 -2.76 -27.77 18.99
CA GLU A 66 -2.44 -26.89 17.86
C GLU A 66 -2.17 -25.46 18.36
N ASP A 67 -1.43 -24.66 17.58
CA ASP A 67 -1.21 -23.25 17.91
C ASP A 67 -2.54 -22.48 17.70
N PRO A 68 -3.11 -21.90 18.78
CA PRO A 68 -4.34 -21.13 18.69
C PRO A 68 -4.22 -19.94 17.72
N LYS A 69 -3.01 -19.42 17.53
CA LYS A 69 -2.74 -18.32 16.61
C LYS A 69 -2.88 -18.75 15.15
N GLU A 70 -2.23 -19.86 14.76
CA GLU A 70 -2.38 -20.40 13.40
C GLU A 70 -3.83 -20.81 13.09
N CYS A 71 -4.57 -21.28 14.10
CA CYS A 71 -5.99 -21.59 13.96
C CYS A 71 -6.84 -20.33 13.73
N ALA A 72 -6.57 -19.26 14.48
CA ALA A 72 -7.23 -17.97 14.29
C ALA A 72 -6.93 -17.44 12.89
N ASP A 73 -5.66 -17.38 12.48
CA ASP A 73 -5.22 -16.92 11.16
C ASP A 73 -5.96 -17.67 10.03
N LYS A 74 -6.01 -19.01 10.10
CA LYS A 74 -6.75 -19.84 9.13
C LYS A 74 -8.26 -19.56 9.12
N TYR A 75 -8.87 -19.34 10.28
CA TYR A 75 -10.29 -19.02 10.35
C TYR A 75 -10.57 -17.66 9.70
N PHE A 76 -9.69 -16.67 9.92
CA PHE A 76 -9.78 -15.37 9.26
C PHE A 76 -9.69 -15.51 7.75
N ASP A 77 -8.67 -16.18 7.23
CA ASP A 77 -8.46 -16.40 5.79
C ASP A 77 -9.64 -17.13 5.11
N GLN A 78 -10.34 -17.99 5.85
CA GLN A 78 -11.43 -18.79 5.29
C GLN A 78 -12.82 -18.15 5.42
N HIS A 79 -13.05 -17.33 6.46
CA HIS A 79 -14.41 -16.90 6.84
C HIS A 79 -14.61 -15.38 6.92
N LEU A 80 -13.52 -14.64 7.09
CA LEU A 80 -13.52 -13.19 7.32
C LEU A 80 -12.79 -12.42 6.22
N ALA A 81 -11.89 -13.08 5.50
CA ALA A 81 -11.31 -12.66 4.24
C ALA A 81 -12.29 -12.88 3.09
N LYS A 82 -12.38 -11.91 2.17
CA LYS A 82 -13.00 -12.09 0.86
C LYS A 82 -12.02 -11.69 -0.24
N ASP A 83 -11.88 -12.55 -1.24
CA ASP A 83 -11.19 -12.21 -2.49
C ASP A 83 -12.04 -11.20 -3.27
N LEU A 84 -11.81 -9.90 -3.04
CA LEU A 84 -12.48 -8.87 -3.85
C LEU A 84 -12.03 -8.90 -5.30
N TYR A 85 -10.78 -9.32 -5.53
CA TYR A 85 -10.14 -9.32 -6.83
C TYR A 85 -9.34 -10.61 -7.00
N PRO A 86 -9.98 -11.73 -7.38
CA PRO A 86 -9.31 -13.03 -7.56
C PRO A 86 -8.29 -13.04 -8.71
N LYS A 87 -8.13 -11.91 -9.40
CA LYS A 87 -7.08 -11.65 -10.40
C LYS A 87 -6.29 -10.37 -10.06
N GLY A 88 -6.30 -9.91 -8.81
CA GLY A 88 -5.73 -8.62 -8.39
C GLY A 88 -6.50 -7.39 -8.90
N ARG A 89 -6.36 -6.24 -8.23
CA ARG A 89 -6.94 -4.96 -8.71
C ARG A 89 -6.18 -4.56 -9.96
N THR A 90 -6.78 -4.77 -11.13
CA THR A 90 -6.19 -4.35 -12.40
C THR A 90 -6.69 -2.96 -12.77
N ALA A 91 -5.76 -2.04 -13.01
CA ALA A 91 -6.06 -0.75 -13.61
C ALA A 91 -5.42 -0.69 -15.01
N ARG A 92 -6.13 -0.08 -15.95
CA ARG A 92 -5.59 0.26 -17.28
C ARG A 92 -5.15 1.71 -17.27
N THR A 93 -4.17 2.00 -16.43
CA THR A 93 -3.71 3.36 -16.14
C THR A 93 -2.45 3.73 -16.91
N LEU A 94 -1.57 2.78 -17.24
CA LEU A 94 -0.42 3.06 -18.10
C LEU A 94 -0.49 2.27 -19.41
N CYS A 95 0.14 2.84 -20.44
CA CYS A 95 0.39 2.10 -21.67
C CYS A 95 1.48 1.05 -21.45
N ARG A 96 1.46 -0.02 -22.25
CA ARG A 96 2.44 -1.14 -22.15
C ARG A 96 3.90 -0.69 -22.11
N LYS A 97 4.25 0.35 -22.88
CA LYS A 97 5.61 0.92 -22.90
C LYS A 97 5.99 1.55 -21.57
N CYS A 98 5.08 2.32 -20.96
CA CYS A 98 5.30 2.93 -19.66
C CYS A 98 5.38 1.89 -18.55
N ASN A 99 4.48 0.89 -18.56
CA ASN A 99 4.54 -0.19 -17.58
C ASN A 99 5.87 -0.98 -17.69
N THR A 100 6.31 -1.29 -18.92
CA THR A 100 7.61 -1.96 -19.15
C THR A 100 8.79 -1.11 -18.69
N PHE A 101 8.72 0.21 -18.86
CA PHE A 101 9.73 1.14 -18.34
C PHE A 101 9.82 1.08 -16.81
N LEU A 102 8.68 1.08 -16.12
CA LEU A 102 8.60 1.01 -14.66
C LEU A 102 9.07 -0.32 -14.10
N GLY A 103 9.04 -1.41 -14.88
CA GLY A 103 9.55 -2.72 -14.44
C GLY A 103 10.99 -2.68 -13.91
N LYS A 104 11.83 -1.77 -14.41
CA LYS A 104 13.20 -1.55 -13.90
C LYS A 104 13.21 -0.96 -12.48
N TYR A 105 12.24 -0.11 -12.16
CA TYR A 105 12.09 0.46 -10.82
C TYR A 105 11.50 -0.57 -9.88
N ASP A 106 10.56 -1.39 -10.34
CA ASP A 106 10.01 -2.50 -9.56
C ASP A 106 11.08 -3.54 -9.18
N GLU A 107 12.07 -3.80 -10.03
CA GLU A 107 13.23 -4.64 -9.66
C GLU A 107 14.04 -4.05 -8.50
N ALA A 108 14.19 -2.72 -8.45
CA ALA A 108 14.86 -2.05 -7.34
C ALA A 108 14.00 -2.11 -6.07
N TYR A 109 12.69 -1.85 -6.19
CA TYR A 109 11.74 -1.99 -5.09
C TYR A 109 11.72 -3.41 -4.54
N LYS A 110 11.75 -4.44 -5.39
CA LYS A 110 11.80 -5.84 -4.97
C LYS A 110 13.00 -6.12 -4.08
N LYS A 111 14.18 -5.52 -4.36
CA LYS A 111 15.35 -5.64 -3.47
C LYS A 111 15.10 -5.01 -2.11
N PHE A 112 14.48 -3.83 -2.06
CA PHE A 112 14.10 -3.19 -0.80
C PHE A 112 13.12 -4.06 0.00
N TYR A 113 12.09 -4.57 -0.67
CA TYR A 113 11.08 -5.46 -0.08
C TYR A 113 11.68 -6.77 0.43
N SER A 114 12.56 -7.41 -0.34
CA SER A 114 13.21 -8.68 0.04
C SER A 114 14.15 -8.53 1.23
N GLU A 115 14.75 -7.36 1.44
CA GLU A 115 15.62 -7.06 2.59
C GLU A 115 14.85 -6.43 3.76
N ASP A 116 13.51 -6.47 3.75
CA ASP A 116 12.63 -5.89 4.78
C ASP A 116 12.90 -4.42 5.08
N GLY A 117 13.43 -3.68 4.10
CA GLY A 117 13.84 -2.29 4.28
C GLY A 117 14.97 -2.10 5.31
N ASP A 118 15.70 -3.15 5.67
CA ASP A 118 16.76 -3.12 6.71
C ASP A 118 17.76 -2.00 6.39
N PRO A 119 17.86 -0.97 7.26
CA PRO A 119 18.77 0.14 7.02
C PRO A 119 20.22 -0.28 6.81
N LYS A 120 20.70 -1.38 7.42
CA LYS A 120 22.07 -1.88 7.22
C LYS A 120 22.28 -2.37 5.80
N LYS A 121 21.28 -3.02 5.22
CA LYS A 121 21.28 -3.56 3.86
C LYS A 121 21.08 -2.45 2.84
N VAL A 122 20.06 -1.63 3.05
CA VAL A 122 19.71 -0.49 2.18
C VAL A 122 20.86 0.50 2.08
N LYS A 123 21.62 0.76 3.16
CA LYS A 123 22.83 1.61 3.12
C LYS A 123 23.90 1.10 2.13
N GLY A 124 23.98 -0.21 1.92
CA GLY A 124 24.90 -0.83 0.96
C GLY A 124 24.43 -0.73 -0.49
N PHE A 125 23.19 -0.31 -0.75
CA PHE A 125 22.70 -0.14 -2.11
C PHE A 125 23.36 1.05 -2.80
N GLN A 126 23.59 0.90 -4.10
CA GLN A 126 24.05 2.01 -4.94
C GLN A 126 23.04 3.15 -4.91
N LYS A 127 23.52 4.40 -5.04
CA LYS A 127 22.67 5.59 -5.07
C LYS A 127 21.55 5.47 -6.12
N GLN A 128 21.86 4.89 -7.28
CA GLN A 128 20.89 4.65 -8.34
C GLN A 128 19.79 3.66 -7.94
N THR A 129 20.15 2.55 -7.27
CA THR A 129 19.15 1.60 -6.77
C THR A 129 18.22 2.25 -5.75
N LYS A 130 18.77 3.08 -4.85
CA LYS A 130 17.98 3.79 -3.84
C LYS A 130 16.98 4.75 -4.46
N ILE A 131 17.37 5.56 -5.45
CA ILE A 131 16.43 6.46 -6.11
C ILE A 131 15.39 5.69 -6.94
N GLN A 132 15.77 4.55 -7.53
CA GLN A 132 14.83 3.70 -8.25
C GLN A 132 13.77 3.10 -7.32
N ILE A 133 14.11 2.79 -6.06
CA ILE A 133 13.13 2.41 -5.03
C ILE A 133 12.14 3.55 -4.79
N VAL A 134 12.63 4.78 -4.58
CA VAL A 134 11.79 5.97 -4.39
C VAL A 134 10.82 6.14 -5.57
N LYS A 135 11.35 6.12 -6.81
CA LYS A 135 10.56 6.27 -8.04
C LYS A 135 9.55 5.16 -8.24
N ALA A 136 9.90 3.92 -7.91
CA ALA A 136 8.99 2.78 -7.98
C ALA A 136 7.74 3.05 -7.13
N ILE A 137 7.93 3.49 -5.89
CA ILE A 137 6.82 3.69 -4.96
C ILE A 137 5.96 4.87 -5.39
N PHE A 138 6.54 6.00 -5.82
CA PHE A 138 5.75 7.09 -6.43
C PHE A 138 4.94 6.60 -7.64
N ALA A 139 5.55 5.80 -8.52
CA ALA A 139 4.87 5.28 -9.71
C ALA A 139 3.72 4.33 -9.38
N LYS A 140 3.77 3.61 -8.24
CA LYS A 140 2.66 2.76 -7.79
C LYS A 140 1.39 3.55 -7.43
N PHE A 141 1.44 4.87 -7.26
CA PHE A 141 0.24 5.69 -7.04
C PHE A 141 -0.46 6.12 -8.35
N LEU A 142 0.12 5.87 -9.53
CA LEU A 142 -0.47 6.28 -10.81
C LEU A 142 -1.71 5.46 -11.22
N SER A 143 -1.50 4.21 -11.58
CA SER A 143 -1.93 2.97 -10.93
C SER A 143 -3.18 2.84 -10.03
N ILE A 144 -3.30 3.56 -8.90
CA ILE A 144 -4.39 3.26 -7.95
C ILE A 144 -5.73 3.86 -8.43
N PRO A 145 -6.86 3.13 -8.31
CA PRO A 145 -8.16 3.63 -8.77
C PRO A 145 -8.55 4.97 -8.15
N GLU A 146 -8.24 5.18 -6.88
CA GLU A 146 -8.63 6.39 -6.13
C GLU A 146 -7.92 7.65 -6.63
N ALA A 147 -6.81 7.50 -7.34
CA ALA A 147 -6.03 8.60 -7.92
C ALA A 147 -6.47 8.97 -9.35
N GLN A 148 -7.55 8.38 -9.87
CA GLN A 148 -7.97 8.56 -11.26
C GLN A 148 -8.25 10.03 -11.67
N ASP A 149 -8.58 10.92 -10.74
CA ASP A 149 -8.90 12.31 -11.08
C ASP A 149 -7.79 13.27 -10.67
N ILE A 150 -6.62 12.74 -10.30
CA ILE A 150 -5.47 13.53 -9.87
C ILE A 150 -4.41 13.58 -10.96
N HIS A 151 -3.88 14.78 -11.17
CA HIS A 151 -2.63 15.01 -11.90
C HIS A 151 -1.51 15.22 -10.88
N PHE A 152 -0.49 14.37 -10.96
CA PHE A 152 0.66 14.39 -10.06
C PHE A 152 1.81 15.21 -10.65
N ASP A 153 2.49 16.00 -9.85
CA ASP A 153 3.63 16.83 -10.30
C ASP A 153 4.98 16.06 -10.31
N PHE A 154 5.02 14.84 -9.77
CA PHE A 154 6.20 13.97 -9.78
C PHE A 154 6.37 13.16 -11.08
N LEU A 155 5.53 13.38 -12.11
CA LEU A 155 5.62 12.61 -13.35
C LEU A 155 6.99 12.75 -14.03
N ASP A 156 7.53 13.97 -14.10
CA ASP A 156 8.84 14.20 -14.73
C ASP A 156 9.98 13.58 -13.93
N PHE A 157 9.87 13.57 -12.59
CA PHE A 157 10.79 12.84 -11.71
C PHE A 157 10.83 11.34 -12.02
N ILE A 158 9.67 10.72 -12.27
CA ILE A 158 9.59 9.31 -12.66
C ILE A 158 10.12 9.10 -14.09
N ARG A 159 9.74 9.96 -15.03
CA ARG A 159 10.06 9.81 -16.47
C ARG A 159 11.56 9.92 -16.74
N ASN A 160 12.26 10.79 -16.02
CA ASN A 160 13.69 11.02 -16.21
C ASN A 160 14.51 10.06 -15.32
N PRO A 161 15.18 9.02 -15.86
CA PRO A 161 15.91 8.05 -15.04
C PRO A 161 17.10 8.63 -14.28
N GLU A 162 17.67 9.72 -14.79
CA GLU A 162 18.82 10.41 -14.22
C GLU A 162 18.42 11.43 -13.15
N GLU A 163 17.12 11.73 -13.01
CA GLU A 163 16.66 12.67 -11.98
C GLU A 163 16.86 12.07 -10.59
N MET A 164 17.55 12.79 -9.71
CA MET A 164 17.92 12.30 -8.39
C MET A 164 17.16 12.97 -7.26
N GLU A 165 16.46 14.05 -7.56
CA GLU A 165 15.76 14.87 -6.59
C GLU A 165 14.36 15.19 -7.09
N TYR A 166 13.45 15.45 -6.16
CA TYR A 166 12.11 15.86 -6.49
C TYR A 166 11.64 16.89 -5.46
N HIS A 167 11.13 18.01 -5.98
CA HIS A 167 10.83 19.22 -5.22
C HIS A 167 9.35 19.63 -5.35
N GLY A 168 8.47 18.69 -5.71
CA GLY A 168 7.04 18.94 -5.86
C GLY A 168 6.26 18.95 -4.54
N ALA A 169 4.95 19.10 -4.67
CA ALA A 169 4.02 19.23 -3.56
C ALA A 169 3.72 17.90 -2.86
N TRP A 170 3.75 16.78 -3.58
CA TRP A 170 3.50 15.48 -2.99
C TRP A 170 4.68 15.01 -2.14
N LYS A 171 4.38 14.43 -0.98
CA LYS A 171 5.32 13.86 -0.01
C LYS A 171 4.95 12.41 0.19
N LEU A 172 5.95 11.54 0.16
CA LEU A 172 5.75 10.10 0.28
C LEU A 172 6.37 9.63 1.58
N TYR A 173 5.53 9.12 2.47
CA TYR A 173 5.92 8.59 3.76
C TYR A 173 5.65 7.10 3.83
N PHE A 174 6.39 6.40 4.69
CA PHE A 174 6.19 4.98 4.88
C PHE A 174 6.54 4.50 6.29
N ILE A 175 5.99 3.34 6.63
CA ILE A 175 6.32 2.56 7.81
C ILE A 175 6.44 1.09 7.44
N LYS A 176 7.29 0.35 8.15
CA LYS A 176 7.27 -1.10 8.12
C LYS A 176 6.15 -1.61 9.01
N ARG A 177 5.39 -2.58 8.51
CA ARG A 177 4.33 -3.24 9.28
C ARG A 177 4.88 -4.05 10.43
N ASP A 178 4.09 -4.12 11.49
CA ASP A 178 4.19 -5.08 12.57
C ASP A 178 2.80 -5.34 13.19
N TYR A 179 2.74 -6.07 14.30
CA TYR A 179 1.48 -6.38 14.97
C TYR A 179 0.63 -5.15 15.36
N SER A 180 1.22 -3.96 15.48
CA SER A 180 0.51 -2.73 15.83
C SER A 180 -0.09 -2.00 14.62
N THR A 181 0.40 -2.27 13.41
CA THR A 181 -0.22 -1.73 12.18
C THR A 181 -1.38 -2.56 11.71
N ASP A 182 -1.39 -3.83 12.09
CA ASP A 182 -2.41 -4.76 11.66
C ASP A 182 -3.65 -4.60 12.54
N LEU A 183 -4.83 -4.81 11.93
CA LEU A 183 -6.06 -4.75 12.68
C LEU A 183 -6.18 -6.00 13.57
N ILE A 184 -5.62 -5.90 14.78
CA ILE A 184 -5.50 -7.02 15.75
C ILE A 184 -4.79 -8.22 15.09
N GLY A 185 -3.66 -7.94 14.44
CA GLY A 185 -2.81 -8.95 13.82
C GLY A 185 -3.23 -9.42 12.43
N LEU A 186 -4.23 -8.79 11.81
CA LEU A 186 -4.64 -9.08 10.43
C LEU A 186 -4.09 -8.06 9.43
N SER A 187 -3.31 -8.55 8.48
CA SER A 187 -2.73 -7.78 7.39
C SER A 187 -3.78 -7.48 6.31
N ASP A 188 -4.59 -6.45 6.50
CA ASP A 188 -5.33 -5.84 5.37
C ASP A 188 -4.30 -5.12 4.46
N ILE A 189 -4.41 -5.26 3.14
CA ILE A 189 -3.57 -4.58 2.14
C ILE A 189 -4.39 -3.46 1.50
N PRO A 190 -4.63 -2.34 2.21
CA PRO A 190 -5.52 -1.31 1.73
C PRO A 190 -4.90 -0.50 0.56
N THR A 191 -5.79 -0.04 -0.33
CA THR A 191 -5.63 1.25 -1.00
C THR A 191 -6.73 2.19 -0.55
N GLY A 192 -6.48 3.49 -0.56
CA GLY A 192 -7.53 4.43 -0.25
C GLY A 192 -7.17 5.87 -0.52
N LYS A 193 -8.20 6.72 -0.47
CA LYS A 193 -8.08 8.17 -0.47
C LYS A 193 -8.86 8.75 0.69
N ILE A 194 -8.24 9.65 1.44
CA ILE A 194 -8.87 10.49 2.46
C ILE A 194 -8.65 11.95 2.08
N ASP A 195 -9.73 12.72 2.15
CA ASP A 195 -9.68 14.17 2.23
C ASP A 195 -9.68 14.52 3.73
N TRP A 196 -8.49 14.83 4.26
CA TRP A 196 -8.22 14.87 5.70
C TRP A 196 -9.05 15.91 6.44
N ASN A 197 -9.29 17.05 5.79
CA ASN A 197 -10.06 18.17 6.34
C ASN A 197 -11.43 18.35 5.67
N GLY A 198 -11.74 17.55 4.63
CA GLY A 198 -13.02 17.57 3.92
C GLY A 198 -13.20 18.76 2.98
N ASP A 199 -12.15 19.55 2.71
CA ASP A 199 -12.20 20.73 1.84
C ASP A 199 -11.46 20.52 0.50
N GLY A 200 -10.92 19.32 0.27
CA GLY A 200 -10.20 18.91 -0.92
C GLY A 200 -8.74 19.35 -0.97
N LYS A 201 -8.20 20.01 0.07
CA LYS A 201 -6.82 20.54 0.05
C LYS A 201 -5.80 19.62 0.70
N MET A 202 -6.20 18.80 1.67
CA MET A 202 -5.29 17.88 2.37
C MET A 202 -5.63 16.45 1.97
N ILE A 203 -5.04 16.01 0.85
CA ILE A 203 -5.31 14.71 0.27
C ILE A 203 -4.24 13.73 0.74
N VAL A 204 -4.69 12.59 1.24
CA VAL A 204 -3.85 11.44 1.59
C VAL A 204 -4.29 10.26 0.74
N PHE A 205 -3.35 9.67 0.02
CA PHE A 205 -3.50 8.34 -0.55
C PHE A 205 -2.78 7.32 0.32
N GLU A 206 -3.39 6.17 0.51
CA GLU A 206 -2.75 5.00 1.11
C GLU A 206 -2.61 3.89 0.09
N LEU A 207 -1.44 3.26 0.10
CA LEU A 207 -1.13 2.04 -0.61
C LEU A 207 -0.27 1.21 0.32
N SER A 208 -0.67 -0.03 0.55
CA SER A 208 0.13 -0.94 1.35
C SER A 208 0.52 -2.18 0.55
N ASP A 209 1.55 -2.88 0.99
CA ASP A 209 1.81 -4.28 0.64
C ASP A 209 1.96 -5.09 1.95
N ASP A 210 2.38 -6.35 1.85
CA ASP A 210 2.51 -7.23 3.03
C ASP A 210 3.51 -6.73 4.09
N LYS A 211 4.46 -5.86 3.70
CA LYS A 211 5.55 -5.43 4.58
C LYS A 211 5.52 -3.95 4.93
N PHE A 212 4.92 -3.13 4.07
CA PHE A 212 4.97 -1.68 4.21
C PHE A 212 3.60 -1.04 3.99
N ILE A 213 3.40 0.08 4.68
CA ILE A 213 2.30 1.01 4.42
C ILE A 213 2.93 2.29 3.86
N PHE A 214 2.42 2.76 2.73
CA PHE A 214 2.85 3.99 2.08
C PHE A 214 1.72 5.00 2.08
N ASN A 215 2.02 6.23 2.50
CA ASN A 215 1.10 7.35 2.43
C ASN A 215 1.67 8.46 1.55
N LEU A 216 0.93 8.82 0.51
CA LEU A 216 1.26 9.91 -0.40
C LEU A 216 0.35 11.11 -0.08
N CYS A 217 0.95 12.19 0.38
CA CYS A 217 0.25 13.38 0.87
C CYS A 217 0.62 14.60 0.04
N ASN A 218 -0.31 15.53 -0.23
CA ASN A 218 0.03 16.83 -0.84
C ASN A 218 0.39 17.92 0.19
N PHE A 219 0.75 17.50 1.40
CA PHE A 219 1.12 18.33 2.54
C PHE A 219 2.14 17.59 3.41
N GLU A 220 2.84 18.31 4.27
CA GLU A 220 3.77 17.72 5.25
C GLU A 220 2.99 16.89 6.28
N LYS A 221 3.48 15.68 6.59
CA LYS A 221 2.88 14.88 7.66
C LYS A 221 2.87 15.66 8.98
N PHE A 222 1.92 15.31 9.85
CA PHE A 222 1.88 15.86 11.20
C PHE A 222 3.16 15.44 11.97
N PRO A 223 3.79 16.35 12.74
CA PRO A 223 5.01 16.06 13.48
C PRO A 223 4.88 14.85 14.43
N GLU A 224 3.66 14.62 14.92
CA GLU A 224 3.33 13.52 15.82
C GLU A 224 3.36 12.16 15.12
N PHE A 225 3.07 12.12 13.81
CA PHE A 225 3.01 10.87 13.05
C PHE A 225 4.43 10.37 12.81
N GLU A 226 4.82 9.32 13.53
CA GLU A 226 6.12 8.68 13.38
C GLU A 226 6.12 7.84 12.10
N MET A 227 6.80 8.37 11.07
CA MET A 227 6.90 7.77 9.74
C MET A 227 8.22 8.21 9.11
N ASN A 228 8.78 7.38 8.23
CA ASN A 228 9.90 7.77 7.40
C ASN A 228 9.44 8.63 6.23
N ASP A 229 10.26 9.61 5.85
CA ASP A 229 10.21 10.17 4.50
C ASP A 229 10.85 9.17 3.54
N ILE A 230 10.29 8.96 2.36
CA ILE A 230 10.86 8.00 1.42
C ILE A 230 12.30 8.32 1.02
N PHE A 231 12.68 9.59 1.01
CA PHE A 231 14.06 10.02 0.72
C PHE A 231 15.03 9.67 1.85
N ASP A 232 14.55 9.30 3.05
CA ASP A 232 15.42 8.82 4.13
C ASP A 232 16.25 7.61 3.68
N VAL A 233 15.77 6.78 2.75
CA VAL A 233 16.54 5.64 2.20
C VAL A 233 17.83 6.06 1.51
N MET A 234 17.91 7.33 1.07
CA MET A 234 19.12 7.93 0.49
C MET A 234 20.19 8.18 1.56
N GLU A 235 19.78 8.44 2.79
CA GLU A 235 20.64 8.87 3.89
C GLU A 235 21.50 7.76 4.47
N LYS A 236 22.65 8.17 5.02
CA LYS A 236 23.59 7.24 5.68
C LYS A 236 23.09 6.80 7.05
N ASN A 237 22.31 7.63 7.73
CA ASN A 237 21.81 7.41 9.08
C ASN A 237 20.32 7.03 9.11
N TYR A 238 19.75 6.65 7.97
CA TYR A 238 18.40 6.07 7.88
C TYR A 238 18.13 5.07 9.02
N SER A 239 16.98 5.24 9.66
CA SER A 239 16.38 4.34 10.63
C SER A 239 14.97 4.04 10.17
N LEU A 240 14.61 2.76 10.16
CA LEU A 240 13.29 2.32 9.73
C LEU A 240 12.30 2.42 10.89
N VAL A 241 11.22 3.16 10.69
CA VAL A 241 10.06 3.18 11.57
C VAL A 241 9.27 1.89 11.34
N THR A 242 8.94 1.20 12.43
CA THR A 242 8.19 -0.06 12.42
C THR A 242 6.98 0.13 13.33
N GLY A 243 5.81 -0.28 12.85
CA GLY A 243 4.57 -0.20 13.60
C GLY A 243 3.97 1.20 13.73
N ILE A 244 2.83 1.27 14.40
CA ILE A 244 2.21 2.50 14.88
C ILE A 244 2.22 2.39 16.41
N HIS A 245 3.18 3.05 17.04
CA HIS A 245 3.41 2.90 18.47
C HIS A 245 3.09 4.19 19.24
N GLY A 246 2.22 4.08 20.24
CA GLY A 246 1.86 5.17 21.16
C GLY A 246 0.61 5.97 20.75
N ASN A 247 0.26 6.98 21.54
CA ASN A 247 -0.97 7.78 21.36
C ASN A 247 -0.86 8.85 20.27
N LYS A 248 0.06 8.70 19.30
CA LYS A 248 0.42 9.78 18.39
C LYS A 248 -0.36 9.79 17.08
N GLY A 249 -1.20 8.79 16.84
CA GLY A 249 -2.03 8.71 15.65
C GLY A 249 -1.23 8.35 14.39
N SER A 250 -1.94 7.91 13.35
CA SER A 250 -1.39 7.73 12.00
C SER A 250 -2.45 7.97 10.93
N PHE A 251 -2.02 8.15 9.67
CA PHE A 251 -2.94 8.13 8.54
C PHE A 251 -3.65 6.78 8.43
N HIS A 252 -2.90 5.69 8.62
CA HIS A 252 -3.41 4.34 8.49
C HIS A 252 -4.54 4.02 9.48
N GLU A 253 -4.42 4.39 10.75
CA GLU A 253 -5.51 4.23 11.73
C GLU A 253 -6.80 4.94 11.27
N ASN A 254 -6.68 6.12 10.64
CA ASN A 254 -7.84 6.84 10.11
C ASN A 254 -8.46 6.12 8.91
N PHE A 255 -7.67 5.50 8.04
CA PHE A 255 -8.16 4.64 6.95
C PHE A 255 -8.94 3.44 7.50
N VAL A 256 -8.36 2.73 8.48
CA VAL A 256 -8.99 1.60 9.15
C VAL A 256 -10.32 2.02 9.79
N MET A 257 -10.33 3.07 10.61
CA MET A 257 -11.54 3.55 11.28
C MET A 257 -12.61 4.01 10.27
N THR A 258 -12.22 4.73 9.22
CA THR A 258 -13.17 5.19 8.18
C THR A 258 -13.83 4.02 7.46
N ARG A 259 -13.08 2.96 7.17
CA ARG A 259 -13.62 1.73 6.56
C ARG A 259 -14.58 1.02 7.50
N MET A 260 -14.21 0.87 8.77
CA MET A 260 -15.09 0.28 9.80
C MET A 260 -16.44 1.00 9.87
N PHE A 261 -16.43 2.34 9.97
CA PHE A 261 -17.68 3.11 10.06
C PHE A 261 -18.49 3.11 8.77
N LYS A 262 -17.87 2.88 7.60
CA LYS A 262 -18.60 2.69 6.34
C LYS A 262 -19.31 1.33 6.27
N GLY A 263 -18.71 0.28 6.83
CA GLY A 263 -19.30 -1.08 6.86
C GLY A 263 -20.49 -1.24 7.83
N MET A 264 -20.68 -0.29 8.76
CA MET A 264 -21.79 -0.29 9.73
C MET A 264 -23.08 0.37 9.21
N LYS A 265 -23.17 0.68 7.91
CA LYS A 265 -24.37 1.27 7.28
C LYS A 265 -25.14 0.29 6.42
#